data_AF-A0A3D4HYW5-F1
#
_entry.id   AF-A0A3D4HYW5-F1
#
_cell.length_a   1.000
_cell.length_b   1.000
_cell.length_c   1.000
_cell.angle_alpha   90.00
_cell.angle_beta   90.00
_cell.angle_gamma   90.00
#
_symmetry.space_group_name_H-M   'P 1'
#
loop_
_entity.id
_entity.type
_entity.pdbx_description
1 polymer ?
#
loop_
_entity_poly.entity_id
_entity_poly.type
_entity_poly.pdbx_seq_one_letter_code
_entity_poly.pdbx_strand_id
1 'polypeptide(L)' 'MHVHLRDPGFTEKEDIFSGCRAAAAGGVTSLLCMPNTNPVLDSAEMVKYVLEKARGACANVYAAGAITEGLRG' A
#
# COMPACT_ATOMS: atom_id res chain seq x y z
N MET A 1 7.03 -9.92 2.36
CA MET A 1 5.81 -9.43 3.03
C MET A 1 5.81 -7.91 3.08
N HIS A 2 6.77 -7.26 3.73
CA HIS A 2 6.85 -5.81 3.93
C HIS A 2 7.15 -4.99 2.65
N VAL A 3 6.27 -4.05 2.27
CA VAL A 3 6.49 -3.12 1.13
C VAL A 3 5.96 -1.72 1.46
N HIS A 4 6.66 -0.68 1.01
CA HIS A 4 6.18 0.71 1.07
C HIS A 4 5.74 1.18 -0.32
N LEU A 5 4.43 1.19 -0.59
CA LEU A 5 3.90 1.64 -1.88
C LEU A 5 3.78 3.15 -2.02
N ARG A 6 3.95 3.90 -0.92
CA ARG A 6 3.95 5.39 -0.90
C ARG A 6 2.66 6.04 -1.40
N ASP A 7 1.61 5.25 -1.59
CA ASP A 7 0.32 5.66 -2.10
C ASP A 7 -0.76 5.23 -1.09
N PRO A 8 -1.48 6.19 -0.49
CA PRO A 8 -1.56 7.60 -0.88
C PRO A 8 -0.46 8.53 -0.32
N GLY A 9 -0.32 9.71 -0.95
CA GLY A 9 0.36 10.88 -0.40
C GLY A 9 1.77 11.16 -0.87
N PHE A 10 2.52 10.13 -1.24
CA PHE A 10 3.92 10.24 -1.69
C PHE A 10 4.11 9.58 -3.06
N THR A 11 3.10 9.71 -3.93
CA THR A 11 3.03 9.02 -5.22
C THR A 11 4.11 9.45 -6.20
N GLU A 12 4.76 10.59 -5.95
CA GLU A 12 5.96 11.00 -6.68
C GLU A 12 7.16 10.07 -6.47
N LYS A 13 7.17 9.30 -5.38
CA LYS A 13 8.23 8.34 -5.07
C LYS A 13 7.92 6.95 -5.59
N GLU A 14 6.68 6.51 -5.41
CA GLU A 14 6.17 5.21 -5.85
C GLU A 14 4.63 5.23 -5.78
N ASP A 15 3.94 4.50 -6.65
CA ASP A 15 2.50 4.26 -6.55
C ASP A 15 2.16 2.76 -6.51
N ILE A 16 0.89 2.43 -6.24
CA ILE A 16 0.44 1.04 -6.16
C ILE A 16 0.76 0.27 -7.45
N PHE A 17 0.57 0.88 -8.62
CA PHE A 17 0.74 0.19 -9.90
C PHE A 17 2.20 0.02 -10.27
N SER A 18 3.03 1.06 -10.08
CA SER A 18 4.47 0.98 -10.33
C SER A 18 5.14 -0.01 -9.37
N GLY A 19 4.80 0.04 -8.08
CA GLY A 19 5.29 -0.93 -7.09
C GLY A 19 4.87 -2.36 -7.40
N CYS A 20 3.63 -2.58 -7.85
CA CYS A 20 3.18 -3.92 -8.28
C CYS A 20 3.91 -4.42 -9.53
N ARG A 21 4.17 -3.54 -10.52
CA ARG A 21 4.98 -3.92 -11.70
C ARG A 21 6.40 -4.30 -11.31
N ALA A 22 7.01 -3.54 -10.39
CA ALA A 22 8.34 -3.86 -9.88
C ALA A 22 8.34 -5.21 -9.13
N ALA A 23 7.34 -5.46 -8.29
CA ALA A 23 7.18 -6.72 -7.59
C ALA A 23 7.03 -7.90 -8.56
N ALA A 24 6.15 -7.77 -9.56
CA ALA A 24 5.92 -8.80 -10.58
C ALA A 24 7.19 -9.09 -11.40
N ALA A 25 7.93 -8.05 -11.81
CA ALA A 25 9.21 -8.21 -12.50
C ALA A 25 10.26 -8.93 -11.62
N GLY A 26 10.19 -8.76 -10.30
CA GLY A 26 11.00 -9.49 -9.33
C GLY A 26 10.51 -10.89 -8.97
N GLY A 27 9.42 -11.37 -9.58
CA GLY A 27 8.83 -12.68 -9.29
C GLY A 27 7.96 -12.74 -8.03
N VAL A 28 7.58 -11.59 -7.47
CA VAL A 28 6.69 -11.48 -6.30
C VAL A 28 5.26 -11.24 -6.77
N THR A 29 4.35 -12.14 -6.39
CA THR A 29 2.93 -12.09 -6.80
C THR A 29 2.02 -11.43 -5.78
N SER A 30 2.49 -11.22 -4.54
CA SER A 30 1.69 -10.68 -3.44
C SER A 30 2.54 -9.85 -2.48
N LEU A 31 2.01 -8.71 -2.06
CA LEU A 31 2.69 -7.73 -1.21
C LEU A 31 1.77 -7.21 -0.09
N LEU A 32 2.37 -6.88 1.06
CA LEU A 32 1.70 -6.20 2.18
C LEU A 32 2.19 -4.75 2.22
N CYS A 33 1.28 -3.83 1.89
CA CYS A 33 1.51 -2.39 1.98
C CYS A 33 1.52 -1.95 3.44
N MET A 34 2.61 -1.30 3.86
CA MET A 34 2.74 -0.75 5.20
C MET A 34 1.90 0.52 5.38
N PRO A 35 1.44 0.82 6.62
CA PRO A 35 0.48 1.89 6.88
C PRO A 35 1.08 3.31 6.87
N ASN A 36 2.39 3.45 6.70
CA ASN A 36 3.11 4.74 6.79
C ASN A 36 3.05 5.57 5.50
N THR A 37 1.85 5.70 4.95
CA THR A 37 1.46 6.58 3.85
C THR A 37 0.98 7.94 4.40
N ASN A 38 0.52 8.83 3.52
CA ASN A 38 -0.11 10.09 3.93
C ASN A 38 -1.43 10.33 3.17
N PRO A 39 -2.60 10.23 3.83
CA PRO A 39 -2.79 9.93 5.25
C PRO A 39 -2.39 8.49 5.60
N VAL A 40 -2.16 8.25 6.90
CA VAL A 40 -1.82 6.92 7.47
C VAL A 40 -3.00 5.96 7.26
N LEU A 41 -2.72 4.66 7.05
CA LEU A 41 -3.77 3.63 7.04
C LEU A 41 -4.21 3.28 8.46
N ASP A 42 -4.89 4.18 9.15
CA ASP A 42 -5.45 3.98 10.50
C ASP A 42 -6.99 3.90 10.53
N SER A 43 -7.64 3.98 9.37
CA SER A 43 -9.10 3.88 9.22
C SER A 43 -9.53 2.87 8.16
N ALA A 44 -10.78 2.41 8.25
CA ALA A 44 -11.36 1.47 7.29
C ALA A 44 -11.46 2.08 5.89
N GLU A 45 -11.73 3.38 5.81
CA GLU A 45 -11.80 4.15 4.56
C GLU A 45 -10.47 4.15 3.84
N MET A 46 -9.36 4.34 4.57
CA MET A 46 -8.01 4.36 3.99
C MET A 46 -7.56 2.97 3.53
N VAL A 47 -7.87 1.92 4.31
CA VAL A 47 -7.63 0.55 3.88
C VAL A 47 -8.43 0.23 2.61
N LYS A 48 -9.72 0.61 2.58
CA LYS A 48 -10.58 0.41 1.40
C LYS A 48 -10.04 1.15 0.18
N TYR A 49 -9.52 2.36 0.33
CA TYR A 49 -8.88 3.10 -0.77
C TYR A 49 -7.77 2.26 -1.44
N VAL A 50 -6.83 1.74 -0.63
CA VAL A 50 -5.71 0.96 -1.14
C VAL A 50 -6.19 -0.32 -1.83
N LEU A 51 -7.13 -1.05 -1.21
CA LEU A 51 -7.65 -2.29 -1.77
C LEU A 51 -8.44 -2.08 -3.07
N GLU A 52 -9.28 -1.04 -3.14
CA GLU A 52 -10.03 -0.72 -4.36
C GLU A 52 -9.10 -0.29 -5.49
N LYS A 53 -8.11 0.56 -5.21
CA LYS A 53 -7.14 1.02 -6.20
C LYS A 53 -6.27 -0.13 -6.72
N ALA A 54 -5.90 -1.06 -5.85
CA ALA A 54 -5.10 -2.23 -6.21
C ALA A 54 -5.85 -3.26 -7.09
N ARG A 55 -7.17 -3.18 -7.27
CA ARG A 55 -7.91 -4.14 -8.11
C ARG A 55 -7.43 -4.20 -9.57
N GLY A 56 -6.86 -3.11 -10.09
CA GLY A 56 -6.28 -3.07 -11.43
C GLY A 56 -4.79 -3.43 -11.50
N ALA A 57 -4.17 -3.79 -10.37
CA ALA A 57 -2.74 -4.07 -10.31
C ALA A 57 -2.40 -5.48 -10.80
N CYS A 58 -1.15 -5.68 -11.24
CA CYS A 58 -0.65 -6.96 -11.71
C CYS A 58 -0.14 -7.90 -10.60
N ALA A 59 -0.25 -7.48 -9.33
CA ALA A 59 0.09 -8.27 -8.15
C ALA A 59 -0.96 -8.06 -7.05
N ASN A 60 -1.14 -9.03 -6.16
CA ASN A 60 -2.10 -8.92 -5.07
C ASN A 60 -1.57 -7.97 -3.99
N VAL A 61 -2.39 -7.01 -3.58
CA VAL A 61 -2.03 -6.06 -2.52
C VAL A 61 -2.90 -6.32 -1.29
N TYR A 62 -2.23 -6.57 -0.17
CA TYR A 62 -2.82 -6.55 1.16
C TYR A 62 -2.39 -5.26 1.86
N ALA A 63 -3.21 -4.78 2.78
CA ALA A 63 -2.93 -3.56 3.53
C ALA A 63 -2.75 -3.89 5.02
N ALA A 64 -1.64 -3.44 5.61
CA ALA A 64 -1.48 -3.42 7.05
C ALA A 64 -2.13 -2.14 7.59
N GLY A 65 -2.97 -2.28 8.62
CA GLY A 65 -3.51 -1.15 9.38
C GLY A 65 -2.54 -0.70 10.46
N ALA A 66 -2.49 0.60 10.72
CA ALA A 66 -1.81 1.16 11.89
C ALA A 66 -2.49 0.67 13.17
N ILE A 67 -1.69 0.41 14.21
CA ILE A 67 -2.20 0.01 15.54
C ILE A 67 -2.77 1.23 16.27
N THR A 68 -2.17 2.40 16.08
CA THR A 68 -2.58 3.66 16.70
C THR A 68 -2.88 4.72 15.66
N GLU A 69 -3.75 5.65 16.02
CA GLU A 69 -4.13 6.78 15.18
C GLU A 69 -2.89 7.62 14.81
N GLY A 70 -2.68 7.82 13.51
CA GLY A 70 -1.55 8.54 12.96
C GLY A 70 -0.17 7.95 13.28
N LEU A 71 -0.08 6.67 13.70
CA LEU A 71 1.16 6.02 14.17
C LEU A 71 1.81 6.74 15.37
N ARG A 72 1.01 7.35 16.26
CA ARG A 72 1.52 8.23 17.33
C ARG A 72 1.93 7.53 18.64
N GLY A 73 1.77 6.21 18.73
CA GLY A 73 2.19 5.40 19.89
C GLY A 73 1.15 5.36 21.01
#